data_AF-A0A8B9HFN2-F1
#
_entry.id   AF-A0A8B9HFN2-F1
#
_cell.length_a   1.000
_cell.length_b   1.000
_cell.length_c   1.000
_cell.angle_alpha   90.00
_cell.angle_beta   90.00
_cell.angle_gamma   90.00
#
_symmetry.space_group_name_H-M   'P 1'
#
loop_
_entity.id
_entity.type
_entity.pdbx_description
1 polymer ?
#
loop_
_entity_poly.entity_id
_entity_poly.type
_entity_poly.pdbx_seq_one_letter_code
_entity_poly.pdbx_strand_id
1 'polypeptide(L)'
;MSLPTSPPSYAEATAGDKERGVGNPPPPPMPMHPSWAYVHPAPSPGYTNPYASDMSSPFSDPSSSGSFDGLSGSSWEDKNVRRMFIRKVFCILMVQLMVTFGVVALFTFCEPVRQFIQYNRILYLASYMTFMGTYLVLVFSSSARRRYPTNMILLGIFTLALSYMAGMLASYHNTKVVMMCVGITALVCLAVTLFCFQTKVDFTSRHGLLFSLLMVLMITGLLLIFTVPFGYIPWLQTAYAGLCALVFTLFLVFDVQLLMGNRRYSLSPEEHVFGALCLYMDIVYVFFFLLQLFGSPFSIFGSTDERTEAQKTEDEIILLLKKAKVIY
;
A
#
# COMPACT_ATOMS: atom_id res chain seq x y z
N MET A 1 -79.01 -10.05 -7.34
CA MET A 1 -78.02 -10.62 -6.40
C MET A 1 -77.95 -12.11 -6.70
N SER A 2 -76.90 -12.56 -7.38
CA SER A 2 -76.70 -13.95 -7.82
C SER A 2 -75.26 -14.37 -7.54
N LEU A 3 -75.09 -15.52 -6.89
CA LEU A 3 -73.84 -16.08 -6.36
C LEU A 3 -72.83 -16.46 -7.47
N PRO A 4 -71.51 -16.54 -7.17
CA PRO A 4 -70.51 -16.99 -8.12
C PRO A 4 -70.56 -18.53 -8.34
N THR A 5 -70.36 -18.95 -9.59
CA THR A 5 -70.28 -20.35 -10.04
C THR A 5 -69.01 -21.05 -9.57
N SER A 6 -69.13 -22.34 -9.21
CA SER A 6 -68.03 -23.22 -8.76
C SER A 6 -67.02 -23.57 -9.88
N PRO A 7 -65.74 -23.83 -9.54
CA PRO A 7 -64.71 -24.18 -10.53
C PRO A 7 -64.84 -25.62 -11.09
N PRO A 8 -64.26 -25.90 -12.27
CA PRO A 8 -64.40 -27.17 -13.00
C PRO A 8 -63.66 -28.36 -12.36
N SER A 9 -64.11 -29.57 -12.67
CA SER A 9 -63.58 -30.84 -12.14
C SER A 9 -62.34 -31.32 -12.90
N TYR A 10 -61.43 -31.99 -12.18
CA TYR A 10 -60.12 -32.46 -12.65
C TYR A 10 -60.17 -33.38 -13.89
N ALA A 11 -61.30 -34.05 -14.15
CA ALA A 11 -61.49 -34.93 -15.30
C ALA A 11 -61.62 -34.19 -16.65
N GLU A 12 -62.05 -32.92 -16.66
CA GLU A 12 -62.20 -32.13 -17.90
C GLU A 12 -60.88 -31.49 -18.37
N ALA A 13 -59.90 -31.31 -17.48
CA ALA A 13 -58.63 -30.65 -17.81
C ALA A 13 -57.60 -31.55 -18.52
N THR A 14 -57.82 -32.87 -18.53
CA THR A 14 -56.82 -33.86 -19.00
C THR A 14 -57.25 -34.64 -20.26
N ALA A 15 -58.39 -34.31 -20.88
CA ALA A 15 -58.93 -35.03 -22.03
C ALA A 15 -58.32 -34.63 -23.41
N GLY A 16 -57.30 -33.77 -23.44
CA GLY A 16 -56.86 -33.11 -24.68
C GLY A 16 -55.71 -33.74 -25.47
N ASP A 17 -55.02 -34.78 -24.99
CA ASP A 17 -53.75 -35.17 -25.61
C ASP A 17 -53.56 -36.68 -25.76
N LYS A 18 -54.27 -37.27 -26.73
CA LYS A 18 -53.89 -38.53 -27.38
C LYS A 18 -54.37 -38.52 -28.83
N GLU A 19 -53.51 -38.10 -29.75
CA GLU A 19 -53.34 -38.73 -31.08
C GLU A 19 -52.33 -37.95 -31.95
N ARG A 20 -51.11 -38.50 -32.11
CA ARG A 20 -50.35 -38.67 -33.38
C ARG A 20 -48.85 -38.81 -33.12
N GLY A 21 -48.30 -39.97 -33.47
CA GLY A 21 -46.85 -40.16 -33.59
C GLY A 21 -46.32 -39.58 -34.92
N VAL A 22 -45.07 -39.10 -34.92
CA VAL A 22 -44.07 -39.04 -36.01
C VAL A 22 -42.73 -38.59 -35.40
N GLY A 23 -41.59 -39.07 -35.93
CA GLY A 23 -40.26 -39.08 -35.33
C GLY A 23 -39.57 -37.75 -34.98
N ASN A 24 -38.56 -37.86 -34.11
CA ASN A 24 -37.73 -36.76 -33.61
C ASN A 24 -36.94 -36.04 -34.72
N PRO A 25 -37.01 -34.70 -34.84
CA PRO A 25 -36.05 -33.92 -35.61
C PRO A 25 -34.75 -33.65 -34.81
N PRO A 26 -33.59 -33.46 -35.47
CA PRO A 26 -32.35 -33.09 -34.81
C PRO A 26 -32.43 -31.65 -34.23
N PRO A 27 -31.68 -31.35 -33.15
CA PRO A 27 -31.76 -30.04 -32.49
C PRO A 27 -31.19 -28.92 -33.40
N PRO A 28 -31.74 -27.70 -33.34
CA PRO A 28 -31.30 -26.59 -34.17
C PRO A 28 -29.90 -26.09 -33.77
N PRO A 29 -29.10 -25.58 -34.74
CA PRO A 29 -27.79 -25.01 -34.45
C PRO A 29 -27.93 -23.72 -33.64
N MET A 30 -27.27 -23.66 -32.48
CA MET A 30 -27.25 -22.47 -31.63
C MET A 30 -26.44 -21.34 -32.27
N PRO A 31 -26.88 -20.07 -32.19
CA PRO A 31 -26.09 -18.92 -32.61
C PRO A 31 -24.85 -18.76 -31.72
N MET A 32 -23.66 -18.66 -32.32
CA MET A 32 -22.42 -18.31 -31.61
C MET A 32 -22.50 -16.86 -31.11
N HIS A 33 -22.57 -16.67 -29.80
CA HIS A 33 -22.52 -15.36 -29.15
C HIS A 33 -21.07 -14.96 -28.81
N PRO A 34 -20.67 -13.68 -28.90
CA PRO A 34 -19.31 -13.23 -28.58
C PRO A 34 -18.91 -13.51 -27.12
N SER A 35 -17.64 -13.88 -26.96
CA SER A 35 -16.99 -14.56 -25.83
C SER A 35 -16.72 -13.72 -24.57
N TRP A 36 -17.61 -12.80 -24.18
CA TRP A 36 -17.43 -11.99 -22.96
C TRP A 36 -18.48 -12.22 -21.86
N ALA A 37 -19.48 -13.06 -22.09
CA ALA A 37 -20.53 -13.39 -21.12
C ALA A 37 -20.33 -14.80 -20.52
N TYR A 38 -19.23 -15.02 -19.81
CA TYR A 38 -19.11 -16.16 -18.88
C TYR A 38 -19.51 -15.69 -17.49
N VAL A 39 -20.76 -15.95 -17.09
CA VAL A 39 -21.20 -15.86 -15.71
C VAL A 39 -21.07 -17.27 -15.11
N HIS A 40 -20.26 -17.42 -14.06
CA HIS A 40 -20.17 -18.67 -13.30
C HIS A 40 -21.56 -19.09 -12.81
N PRO A 41 -21.99 -20.35 -12.98
CA PRO A 41 -23.16 -20.85 -12.27
C PRO A 41 -22.82 -20.90 -10.78
N ALA A 42 -23.50 -20.07 -9.99
CA ALA A 42 -23.52 -20.25 -8.54
C ALA A 42 -24.16 -21.61 -8.19
N PRO A 43 -23.73 -22.31 -7.13
CA PRO A 43 -24.41 -23.51 -6.69
C PRO A 43 -25.81 -23.15 -6.20
N SER A 44 -26.84 -23.66 -6.88
CA SER A 44 -28.23 -23.54 -6.45
C SER A 44 -28.41 -24.16 -5.04
N PRO A 45 -29.24 -23.56 -4.16
CA PRO A 45 -29.55 -24.15 -2.87
C PRO A 45 -30.29 -25.47 -3.05
N GLY A 46 -29.94 -26.44 -2.20
CA GLY A 46 -30.26 -27.85 -2.37
C GLY A 46 -31.73 -28.20 -2.59
N TYR A 47 -31.93 -29.17 -3.47
CA TYR A 47 -33.00 -30.16 -3.36
C TYR A 47 -32.33 -31.52 -3.15
N THR A 48 -32.35 -32.01 -1.92
CA THR A 48 -32.06 -33.40 -1.59
C THR A 48 -33.14 -34.28 -2.20
N ASN A 49 -32.79 -35.10 -3.18
CA ASN A 49 -33.68 -36.12 -3.73
C ASN A 49 -33.59 -37.38 -2.83
N PRO A 50 -34.65 -37.79 -2.10
CA PRO A 50 -34.55 -38.88 -1.12
C PRO A 50 -34.62 -40.30 -1.72
N TYR A 51 -34.67 -40.45 -3.03
CA TYR A 51 -34.78 -41.73 -3.72
C TYR A 51 -33.63 -41.93 -4.72
N ALA A 52 -32.43 -42.15 -4.19
CA ALA A 52 -31.34 -42.76 -4.95
C ALA A 52 -30.50 -43.63 -4.00
N SER A 53 -31.18 -44.57 -3.34
CA SER A 53 -30.55 -45.68 -2.62
C SER A 53 -30.09 -46.74 -3.61
N ASP A 54 -28.82 -47.12 -3.50
CA ASP A 54 -28.24 -48.41 -3.85
C ASP A 54 -28.53 -48.99 -5.23
N MET A 55 -27.59 -48.79 -6.14
CA MET A 55 -27.32 -49.79 -7.17
C MET A 55 -25.80 -49.92 -7.36
N SER A 56 -25.20 -50.82 -6.59
CA SER A 56 -23.81 -51.25 -6.76
C SER A 56 -23.68 -52.13 -7.99
N SER A 57 -23.06 -51.61 -9.05
CA SER A 57 -22.62 -52.41 -10.19
C SER A 57 -21.24 -53.03 -9.90
N PRO A 58 -21.07 -54.37 -9.96
CA PRO A 58 -19.85 -55.04 -9.52
C PRO A 58 -18.76 -55.17 -10.61
N PHE A 59 -18.64 -54.23 -11.54
CA PHE A 59 -17.60 -54.27 -12.56
C PHE A 59 -16.73 -53.01 -12.49
N SER A 60 -15.54 -53.15 -11.90
CA SER A 60 -14.53 -52.08 -11.77
C SER A 60 -13.37 -52.39 -12.71
N ASP A 61 -13.20 -51.59 -13.76
CA ASP A 61 -11.96 -51.57 -14.55
C ASP A 61 -10.81 -50.95 -13.73
N PRO A 62 -9.63 -51.59 -13.65
CA PRO A 62 -8.48 -51.06 -12.92
C PRO A 62 -7.62 -50.17 -13.83
N SER A 63 -8.20 -49.12 -14.43
CA SER A 63 -7.42 -48.15 -15.20
C SER A 63 -8.05 -46.76 -15.18
N SER A 64 -8.05 -46.13 -14.01
CA SER A 64 -8.21 -44.68 -13.89
C SER A 64 -7.30 -44.14 -12.79
N SER A 65 -6.02 -44.48 -12.87
CA SER A 65 -4.96 -43.66 -12.30
C SER A 65 -4.92 -42.33 -13.07
N GLY A 66 -5.52 -41.27 -12.53
CA GLY A 66 -5.36 -39.94 -13.11
C GLY A 66 -6.42 -38.88 -12.79
N SER A 67 -6.92 -38.81 -11.55
CA SER A 67 -7.79 -37.71 -11.13
C SER A 67 -7.17 -36.91 -9.99
N PHE A 68 -5.99 -36.32 -10.23
CA PHE A 68 -5.33 -35.36 -9.33
C PHE A 68 -4.96 -34.03 -10.02
N ASP A 69 -5.62 -33.65 -11.12
CA ASP A 69 -5.21 -32.44 -11.88
C ASP A 69 -6.19 -31.25 -11.86
N GLY A 70 -7.23 -31.28 -11.01
CA GLY A 70 -8.18 -30.16 -10.88
C GLY A 70 -7.83 -29.12 -9.79
N LEU A 71 -7.10 -29.51 -8.74
CA LEU A 71 -6.79 -28.66 -7.58
C LEU A 71 -5.43 -27.97 -7.66
N SER A 72 -4.52 -28.48 -8.50
CA SER A 72 -3.20 -27.88 -8.67
C SER A 72 -3.31 -26.65 -9.59
N GLY A 73 -3.98 -26.77 -10.75
CA GLY A 73 -4.09 -25.73 -11.77
C GLY A 73 -4.59 -24.38 -11.24
N SER A 74 -5.72 -24.38 -10.52
CA SER A 74 -6.29 -23.15 -9.91
C SER A 74 -5.37 -22.52 -8.86
N SER A 75 -4.74 -23.34 -8.01
CA SER A 75 -3.77 -22.84 -7.02
C SER A 75 -2.52 -22.23 -7.65
N TRP A 76 -2.04 -22.79 -8.76
CA TRP A 76 -0.90 -22.27 -9.51
C TRP A 76 -1.26 -20.98 -10.25
N GLU A 77 -2.42 -20.91 -10.88
CA GLU A 77 -2.94 -19.70 -11.53
C GLU A 77 -3.10 -18.55 -10.54
N ASP A 78 -3.71 -18.79 -9.38
CA ASP A 78 -3.86 -17.78 -8.31
C ASP A 78 -2.50 -17.23 -7.84
N LYS A 79 -1.52 -18.11 -7.67
CA LYS A 79 -0.14 -17.71 -7.31
C LYS A 79 0.54 -16.92 -8.43
N ASN A 80 0.32 -17.29 -9.69
CA ASN A 80 0.92 -16.61 -10.84
C ASN A 80 0.33 -15.20 -11.01
N VAL A 81 -0.99 -15.08 -10.92
CA VAL A 81 -1.72 -13.79 -10.93
C VAL A 81 -1.21 -12.90 -9.80
N ARG A 82 -1.08 -13.43 -8.59
CA ARG A 82 -0.55 -12.67 -7.45
C ARG A 82 0.89 -12.20 -7.67
N ARG A 83 1.78 -13.05 -8.22
CA ARG A 83 3.16 -12.63 -8.53
C ARG A 83 3.20 -11.54 -9.60
N MET A 84 2.34 -11.59 -10.62
CA MET A 84 2.23 -10.53 -11.62
C MET A 84 1.70 -9.23 -11.00
N PHE A 85 0.69 -9.31 -10.14
CA PHE A 85 0.17 -8.16 -9.40
C PHE A 85 1.25 -7.50 -8.53
N ILE A 86 1.97 -8.28 -7.73
CA ILE A 86 3.07 -7.79 -6.88
C ILE A 86 4.14 -7.12 -7.74
N ARG A 87 4.60 -7.77 -8.81
CA ARG A 87 5.58 -7.19 -9.75
C ARG A 87 5.09 -5.87 -10.33
N LYS A 88 3.82 -5.78 -10.71
CA LYS A 88 3.22 -4.56 -11.24
C LYS A 88 3.25 -3.42 -10.21
N VAL A 89 2.84 -3.69 -8.97
CA VAL A 89 2.86 -2.68 -7.89
C VAL A 89 4.27 -2.21 -7.59
N PHE A 90 5.23 -3.12 -7.42
CA PHE A 90 6.61 -2.75 -7.16
C PHE A 90 7.27 -2.01 -8.34
N CYS A 91 6.91 -2.34 -9.59
CA CYS A 91 7.37 -1.59 -10.75
C CYS A 91 6.88 -0.15 -10.75
N ILE A 92 5.58 0.06 -10.46
CA ILE A 92 5.00 1.39 -10.30
C ILE A 92 5.72 2.14 -9.17
N LEU A 93 5.86 1.50 -8.01
CA LEU A 93 6.53 2.06 -6.85
C LEU A 93 7.98 2.48 -7.16
N MET A 94 8.75 1.66 -7.87
CA MET A 94 10.12 1.99 -8.27
C MET A 94 10.17 3.23 -9.16
N VAL A 95 9.22 3.38 -10.09
CA VAL A 95 9.12 4.60 -10.91
C VAL A 95 8.77 5.80 -10.04
N GLN A 96 7.84 5.67 -9.09
CA GLN A 96 7.48 6.75 -8.17
C GLN A 96 8.68 7.22 -7.35
N LEU A 97 9.41 6.29 -6.74
CA LEU A 97 10.60 6.58 -5.94
C LEU A 97 11.73 7.18 -6.77
N MET A 98 11.91 6.74 -8.03
CA MET A 98 12.90 7.33 -8.93
C MET A 98 12.57 8.79 -9.27
N VAL A 99 11.29 9.10 -9.52
CA VAL A 99 10.83 10.48 -9.73
C VAL A 99 11.07 11.33 -8.48
N THR A 100 10.73 10.82 -7.29
CA THR A 100 10.96 11.52 -6.02
C THR A 100 12.44 11.77 -5.78
N PHE A 101 13.28 10.75 -5.97
CA PHE A 101 14.73 10.88 -5.85
C PHE A 101 15.28 11.95 -6.80
N GLY A 102 14.83 11.96 -8.06
CA GLY A 102 15.22 12.97 -9.04
C GLY A 102 14.84 14.39 -8.61
N VAL A 103 13.61 14.59 -8.11
CA VAL A 103 13.16 15.91 -7.62
C VAL A 103 13.93 16.34 -6.36
N VAL A 104 14.12 15.43 -5.40
CA VAL A 104 14.92 15.70 -4.19
C VAL A 104 16.36 16.04 -4.55
N ALA A 105 16.99 15.29 -5.45
CA ALA A 105 18.33 15.55 -5.93
C ALA A 105 18.44 16.91 -6.63
N LEU A 106 17.50 17.23 -7.54
CA LEU A 106 17.45 18.52 -8.22
C LEU A 106 17.38 19.68 -7.22
N PHE A 107 16.50 19.59 -6.22
CA PHE A 107 16.30 20.66 -5.24
C PHE A 107 17.42 20.74 -4.20
N THR A 108 18.19 19.66 -4.03
CA THR A 108 19.30 19.60 -3.08
C THR A 108 20.62 20.07 -3.71
N PHE A 109 20.88 19.72 -4.97
CA PHE A 109 22.15 20.00 -5.64
C PHE A 109 22.13 21.26 -6.52
N CYS A 110 20.97 21.68 -7.03
CA CYS A 110 20.87 22.90 -7.82
C CYS A 110 20.48 24.10 -6.94
N GLU A 111 21.47 24.87 -6.51
CA GLU A 111 21.29 26.11 -5.74
C GLU A 111 20.26 27.09 -6.31
N PRO A 112 20.22 27.41 -7.63
CA PRO A 112 19.22 28.36 -8.15
C PRO A 112 17.79 27.83 -8.01
N VAL A 113 17.60 26.52 -8.19
CA VAL A 113 16.28 25.87 -8.02
C VAL A 113 15.89 25.90 -6.56
N ARG A 114 16.81 25.55 -5.65
CA ARG A 114 16.64 25.59 -4.20
C ARG A 114 16.19 26.96 -3.70
N GLN A 115 16.86 28.02 -4.16
CA GLN A 115 16.50 29.39 -3.76
C GLN A 115 15.12 29.79 -4.29
N PHE A 116 14.80 29.45 -5.53
CA PHE A 116 13.51 29.76 -6.16
C PHE A 116 12.33 29.13 -5.41
N ILE A 117 12.43 27.85 -5.05
CA ILE A 117 11.34 27.14 -4.35
C ILE A 117 11.17 27.63 -2.90
N GLN A 118 12.28 27.99 -2.22
CA GLN A 118 12.27 28.51 -0.85
C GLN A 118 11.63 29.90 -0.78
N TYR A 119 11.84 30.71 -1.79
CA TYR A 119 11.18 32.00 -1.94
C TYR A 119 9.67 31.84 -2.20
N ASN A 120 9.30 30.96 -3.13
CA ASN A 120 7.91 30.76 -3.56
C ASN A 120 7.17 29.70 -2.72
N ARG A 121 6.93 29.99 -1.43
CA ARG A 121 6.20 29.08 -0.52
C ARG A 121 4.79 28.72 -0.99
N ILE A 122 4.19 29.56 -1.85
CA ILE A 122 2.87 29.30 -2.46
C ILE A 122 2.88 27.98 -3.25
N LEU A 123 4.00 27.65 -3.91
CA LEU A 123 4.13 26.39 -4.66
C LEU A 123 4.07 25.17 -3.75
N TYR A 124 4.64 25.27 -2.54
CA TYR A 124 4.50 24.21 -1.53
C TYR A 124 3.04 24.02 -1.12
N LEU A 125 2.32 25.10 -0.82
CA LEU A 125 0.89 25.01 -0.48
C LEU A 125 0.05 24.46 -1.65
N ALA A 126 0.32 24.88 -2.88
CA ALA A 126 -0.35 24.36 -4.07
C ALA A 126 -0.08 22.86 -4.26
N SER A 127 1.16 22.41 -4.06
CA SER A 127 1.52 20.98 -4.11
C SER A 127 0.80 20.18 -3.03
N TYR A 128 0.69 20.72 -1.81
CA TYR A 128 -0.04 20.09 -0.71
C TYR A 128 -1.54 19.95 -1.01
N MET A 129 -2.18 20.99 -1.54
CA MET A 129 -3.59 20.93 -1.95
C MET A 129 -3.83 19.92 -3.08
N THR A 130 -2.91 19.86 -4.04
CA THR A 130 -2.96 18.90 -5.16
C THR A 130 -2.78 17.46 -4.66
N PHE A 131 -1.82 17.24 -3.77
CA PHE A 131 -1.59 15.97 -3.10
C PHE A 131 -2.84 15.50 -2.34
N MET A 132 -3.41 16.37 -1.50
CA MET A 132 -4.59 16.04 -0.72
C MET A 132 -5.80 15.76 -1.62
N GLY A 133 -6.06 16.61 -2.62
CA GLY A 133 -7.16 16.41 -3.57
C GLY A 133 -7.05 15.08 -4.33
N THR A 134 -5.87 14.77 -4.86
CA THR A 134 -5.65 13.50 -5.59
C THR A 134 -5.73 12.28 -4.68
N TYR A 135 -5.20 12.36 -3.45
CA TYR A 135 -5.35 11.31 -2.45
C TYR A 135 -6.81 11.03 -2.11
N LEU A 136 -7.61 12.08 -1.81
CA LEU A 136 -9.03 11.92 -1.49
C LEU A 136 -9.80 11.32 -2.67
N VAL A 137 -9.53 11.75 -3.91
CA VAL A 137 -10.15 11.16 -5.10
C VAL A 137 -9.82 9.67 -5.22
N LEU A 138 -8.56 9.26 -5.00
CA LEU A 138 -8.16 7.85 -5.13
C LEU A 138 -8.72 6.96 -4.01
N VAL A 139 -8.88 7.51 -2.80
CA VAL A 139 -9.45 6.81 -1.63
C VAL A 139 -10.96 6.69 -1.74
N PHE A 140 -11.66 7.79 -2.02
CA PHE A 140 -13.13 7.82 -2.06
C PHE A 140 -13.71 7.28 -3.37
N SER A 141 -13.00 7.41 -4.49
CA SER A 141 -13.49 6.96 -5.79
C SER A 141 -12.86 5.64 -6.21
N SER A 142 -13.52 4.54 -5.84
CA SER A 142 -13.20 3.21 -6.36
C SER A 142 -13.29 3.16 -7.89
N SER A 143 -14.20 3.92 -8.50
CA SER A 143 -14.32 4.04 -9.95
C SER A 143 -13.10 4.71 -10.59
N ALA A 144 -12.58 5.80 -10.01
CA ALA A 144 -11.39 6.48 -10.52
C ALA A 144 -10.14 5.61 -10.40
N ARG A 145 -10.05 4.80 -9.35
CA ARG A 145 -8.94 3.87 -9.10
C ARG A 145 -8.93 2.66 -10.03
N ARG A 146 -10.10 2.18 -10.45
CA ARG A 146 -10.26 0.98 -11.30
C ARG A 146 -10.29 1.30 -12.80
N ARG A 147 -10.59 2.54 -13.19
CA ARG A 147 -10.70 2.94 -14.59
C ARG A 147 -9.36 3.40 -15.18
N TYR A 148 -8.88 2.65 -16.17
CA TYR A 148 -7.78 3.09 -17.03
C TYR A 148 -8.29 4.11 -18.07
N PRO A 149 -7.54 5.20 -18.38
CA PRO A 149 -6.21 5.59 -17.89
C PRO A 149 -6.24 6.53 -16.66
N THR A 150 -7.43 6.88 -16.17
CA THR A 150 -7.62 7.87 -15.09
C THR A 150 -6.81 7.53 -13.84
N ASN A 151 -6.74 6.24 -13.48
CA ASN A 151 -5.98 5.79 -12.32
C ASN A 151 -4.47 6.09 -12.40
N MET A 152 -3.86 5.90 -13.57
CA MET A 152 -2.44 6.17 -13.79
C MET A 152 -2.14 7.67 -13.83
N ILE A 153 -3.05 8.47 -14.41
CA ILE A 153 -2.92 9.94 -14.44
C ILE A 153 -2.99 10.50 -13.02
N LEU A 154 -3.99 10.11 -12.24
CA LEU A 154 -4.14 10.54 -10.85
C LEU A 154 -2.93 10.12 -10.01
N LEU A 155 -2.43 8.90 -10.20
CA LEU A 155 -1.23 8.43 -9.52
C LEU A 155 0.01 9.24 -9.91
N GLY A 156 0.16 9.61 -11.19
CA GLY A 156 1.24 10.47 -11.66
C GLY A 156 1.21 11.86 -11.02
N ILE A 157 0.04 12.52 -11.01
CA ILE A 157 -0.14 13.84 -10.38
C ILE A 157 0.16 13.76 -8.88
N PHE A 158 -0.36 12.74 -8.21
CA PHE A 158 -0.10 12.46 -6.80
C PHE A 158 1.40 12.28 -6.52
N THR A 159 2.09 11.50 -7.34
CA THR A 159 3.53 11.25 -7.22
C THR A 159 4.34 12.53 -7.38
N LEU A 160 4.02 13.35 -8.39
CA LEU A 160 4.70 14.61 -8.63
C LEU A 160 4.46 15.60 -7.48
N ALA A 161 3.23 15.70 -6.99
CA ALA A 161 2.89 16.57 -5.86
C ALA A 161 3.65 16.19 -4.59
N LEU A 162 3.65 14.90 -4.22
CA LEU A 162 4.38 14.43 -3.04
C LEU A 162 5.91 14.52 -3.23
N SER A 163 6.41 14.27 -4.44
CA SER A 163 7.83 14.43 -4.78
C SER A 163 8.29 15.88 -4.64
N TYR A 164 7.46 16.84 -5.08
CA TYR A 164 7.72 18.27 -4.90
C TYR A 164 7.77 18.62 -3.41
N MET A 165 6.81 18.15 -2.61
CA MET A 165 6.82 18.35 -1.16
C MET A 165 8.10 17.78 -0.53
N ALA A 166 8.51 16.58 -0.94
CA ALA A 166 9.72 15.93 -0.45
C ALA A 166 10.98 16.71 -0.79
N GLY A 167 11.13 17.16 -2.03
CA GLY A 167 12.25 17.99 -2.44
C GLY A 167 12.28 19.33 -1.70
N MET A 168 11.12 19.96 -1.52
CA MET A 168 11.00 21.23 -0.81
C MET A 168 11.45 21.09 0.65
N LEU A 169 11.02 20.02 1.33
CA LEU A 169 11.39 19.74 2.71
C LEU A 169 12.88 19.43 2.85
N ALA A 170 13.42 18.59 1.94
CA ALA A 170 14.85 18.30 1.86
C ALA A 170 15.69 19.57 1.64
N SER A 171 15.19 20.53 0.87
CA SER A 171 15.89 21.79 0.59
C SER A 171 16.17 22.63 1.84
N TYR A 172 15.37 22.48 2.91
CA TYR A 172 15.60 23.18 4.18
C TYR A 172 16.64 22.50 5.07
N HIS A 173 17.07 21.29 4.72
CA HIS A 173 18.08 20.55 5.46
C HIS A 173 19.44 20.60 4.75
N ASN A 174 20.49 20.26 5.51
CA ASN A 174 21.83 20.15 4.97
C ASN A 174 21.92 18.97 4.00
N THR A 175 22.59 19.15 2.85
CA THR A 175 22.76 18.10 1.83
C THR A 175 23.31 16.79 2.41
N LYS A 176 24.26 16.86 3.35
CA LYS A 176 24.81 15.68 4.04
C LYS A 176 23.73 14.88 4.78
N VAL A 177 22.85 15.57 5.51
CA VAL A 177 21.73 14.98 6.25
C VAL A 177 20.72 14.39 5.28
N VAL A 178 20.38 15.10 4.22
CA VAL A 178 19.44 14.62 3.19
C VAL A 178 19.95 13.32 2.56
N MET A 179 21.22 13.26 2.16
CA MET A 179 21.83 12.06 1.57
C MET A 179 21.83 10.88 2.54
N MET A 180 22.14 11.12 3.81
CA MET A 180 22.07 10.09 4.86
C MET A 180 20.64 9.57 5.02
N CYS A 181 19.63 10.45 5.06
CA CYS A 181 18.23 10.07 5.20
C CYS A 181 17.75 9.23 4.01
N VAL A 182 18.09 9.61 2.78
CA VAL A 182 17.77 8.83 1.57
C VAL A 182 18.37 7.42 1.67
N GLY A 183 19.63 7.31 2.10
CA GLY A 183 20.30 6.01 2.28
C GLY A 183 19.64 5.14 3.35
N ILE A 184 19.30 5.73 4.50
CA ILE A 184 18.61 5.01 5.60
C ILE A 184 17.21 4.58 5.18
N THR A 185 16.42 5.45 4.54
CA THR A 185 15.09 5.09 4.03
C THR A 185 15.19 3.91 3.06
N ALA A 186 16.14 3.93 2.12
CA ALA A 186 16.34 2.82 1.19
C ALA A 186 16.70 1.51 1.91
N LEU A 187 17.58 1.57 2.92
CA LEU A 187 17.96 0.41 3.72
C LEU A 187 16.77 -0.14 4.53
N VAL A 188 15.99 0.73 5.16
CA VAL A 188 14.76 0.34 5.90
C VAL A 188 13.75 -0.30 4.96
N CYS A 189 13.51 0.29 3.78
CA CYS A 189 12.59 -0.26 2.79
C CYS A 189 13.04 -1.66 2.32
N LEU A 190 14.33 -1.84 2.06
CA LEU A 190 14.90 -3.12 1.66
C LEU A 190 14.77 -4.14 2.79
N ALA A 191 15.17 -3.78 4.02
CA ALA A 191 15.11 -4.66 5.18
C ALA A 191 13.67 -5.10 5.48
N VAL A 192 12.70 -4.17 5.44
CA VAL A 192 11.28 -4.49 5.63
C VAL A 192 10.77 -5.39 4.51
N THR A 193 11.12 -5.10 3.26
CA THR A 193 10.70 -5.92 2.12
C THR A 193 11.21 -7.36 2.26
N LEU A 194 12.50 -7.55 2.59
CA LEU A 194 13.08 -8.88 2.84
C LEU A 194 12.47 -9.56 4.07
N PHE A 195 12.22 -8.82 5.15
CA PHE A 195 11.58 -9.34 6.34
C PHE A 195 10.16 -9.83 6.03
N CYS A 196 9.41 -9.06 5.26
CA CYS A 196 8.05 -9.37 4.84
C CYS A 196 8.02 -10.66 3.97
N PHE A 197 8.97 -10.85 3.06
CA PHE A 197 9.06 -12.08 2.27
C PHE A 197 9.40 -13.33 3.08
N GLN A 198 10.18 -13.19 4.15
CA GLN A 198 10.64 -14.32 4.96
C GLN A 198 9.70 -14.65 6.12
N THR A 199 9.00 -13.66 6.66
CA THR A 199 8.26 -13.83 7.92
C THR A 199 6.99 -14.65 7.73
N LYS A 200 6.83 -15.65 8.60
CA LYS A 200 5.60 -16.46 8.72
C LYS A 200 4.63 -15.89 9.76
N VAL A 201 4.90 -14.71 10.32
CA VAL A 201 4.04 -14.04 11.32
C VAL A 201 3.10 -13.04 10.65
N ASP A 202 1.80 -13.14 10.93
CA ASP A 202 0.76 -12.22 10.46
C ASP A 202 0.80 -10.94 11.32
N PHE A 203 1.41 -9.87 10.80
CA PHE A 203 1.23 -8.55 11.43
C PHE A 203 -0.12 -7.94 11.03
N THR A 204 -0.64 -8.32 9.85
CA THR A 204 -1.97 -7.90 9.39
C THR A 204 -3.07 -8.23 10.40
N SER A 205 -3.07 -9.42 11.00
CA SER A 205 -4.12 -9.83 11.94
C SER A 205 -4.24 -8.98 13.21
N ARG A 206 -3.22 -8.17 13.55
CA ARG A 206 -3.22 -7.28 14.71
C ARG A 206 -3.50 -5.83 14.32
N HIS A 207 -4.46 -5.59 13.43
CA HIS A 207 -4.90 -4.24 13.05
C HIS A 207 -5.15 -3.31 14.27
N GLY A 208 -5.64 -3.88 15.39
CA GLY A 208 -5.82 -3.14 16.65
C GLY A 208 -4.53 -2.55 17.24
N LEU A 209 -3.37 -3.18 17.04
CA LEU A 209 -2.08 -2.65 17.48
C LEU A 209 -1.69 -1.42 16.65
N LEU A 210 -1.83 -1.49 15.32
CA LEU A 210 -1.53 -0.34 14.44
C LEU A 210 -2.47 0.83 14.73
N PHE A 211 -3.76 0.55 14.95
CA PHE A 211 -4.74 1.56 15.35
C PHE A 211 -4.39 2.21 16.70
N SER A 212 -3.97 1.40 17.69
CA SER A 212 -3.54 1.91 18.99
C SER A 212 -2.29 2.79 18.88
N LEU A 213 -1.28 2.38 18.10
CA LEU A 213 -0.07 3.19 17.87
C LEU A 213 -0.40 4.51 17.17
N LEU A 214 -1.31 4.49 16.19
CA LEU A 214 -1.75 5.70 15.49
C LEU A 214 -2.45 6.68 16.45
N MET A 215 -3.30 6.16 17.36
CA MET A 215 -3.96 6.98 18.37
C MET A 215 -2.96 7.64 19.32
N VAL A 216 -1.92 6.90 19.73
CA VAL A 216 -0.84 7.47 20.56
C VAL A 216 -0.11 8.58 19.79
N LEU A 217 0.29 8.35 18.53
CA LEU A 217 0.92 9.37 17.69
C LEU A 217 0.06 10.63 17.53
N MET A 218 -1.25 10.44 17.33
CA MET A 218 -2.20 11.53 17.14
C MET A 218 -2.34 12.37 18.41
N ILE A 219 -2.54 11.74 19.57
CA ILE A 219 -2.68 12.43 20.86
C ILE A 219 -1.37 13.15 21.20
N THR A 220 -0.22 12.47 21.10
CA THR A 220 1.08 13.10 21.35
C THR A 220 1.33 14.25 20.38
N GLY A 221 0.98 14.12 19.09
CA GLY A 221 1.10 15.20 18.11
C GLY A 221 0.24 16.41 18.45
N LEU A 222 -1.00 16.20 18.89
CA LEU A 222 -1.89 17.28 19.33
C LEU A 222 -1.33 18.01 20.57
N LEU A 223 -0.79 17.26 21.53
CA LEU A 223 -0.15 17.82 22.72
C LEU A 223 1.08 18.66 22.36
N LEU A 224 1.89 18.22 21.39
CA LEU A 224 3.04 19.00 20.92
C LEU A 224 2.60 20.31 20.28
N ILE A 225 1.57 20.32 19.44
CA ILE A 225 1.02 21.55 18.84
C ILE A 225 0.60 22.54 19.93
N PHE A 226 -0.06 22.06 20.98
CA PHE A 226 -0.47 22.90 22.10
C PHE A 226 0.71 23.39 22.94
N THR A 227 1.79 22.61 23.04
CA THR A 227 2.98 22.94 23.84
C THR A 227 3.91 23.95 23.15
N VAL A 228 3.99 23.94 21.81
CA VAL A 228 4.83 24.86 21.02
C VAL A 228 4.70 26.35 21.42
N PRO A 229 3.50 26.94 21.59
CA PRO A 229 3.38 28.34 22.00
C PRO A 229 3.87 28.62 23.43
N PHE A 230 3.97 27.61 24.31
CA PHE A 230 4.44 27.76 25.70
C PHE A 230 5.93 27.51 25.88
N GLY A 231 6.61 26.95 24.87
CA GLY A 231 8.05 26.70 24.90
C GLY A 231 8.44 25.57 23.95
N TYR A 232 9.41 25.84 23.07
CA TYR A 232 9.90 24.86 22.12
C TYR A 232 10.94 23.93 22.77
N ILE A 233 10.65 22.62 22.81
CA ILE A 233 11.51 21.61 23.42
C ILE A 233 12.10 20.70 22.32
N PRO A 234 13.36 20.90 21.91
CA PRO A 234 13.94 20.21 20.74
C PRO A 234 14.10 18.70 20.90
N TRP A 235 14.42 18.22 22.11
CA TRP A 235 14.58 16.79 22.37
C TRP A 235 13.24 16.04 22.25
N LEU A 236 12.14 16.66 22.69
CA LEU A 236 10.81 16.08 22.66
C LEU A 236 10.30 15.93 21.22
N GLN A 237 10.55 16.93 20.38
CA GLN A 237 10.23 16.86 18.95
C GLN A 237 11.07 15.81 18.21
N THR A 238 12.36 15.68 18.58
CA THR A 238 13.24 14.65 18.01
C THR A 238 12.76 13.24 18.41
N ALA A 239 12.39 13.05 19.68
CA ALA A 239 11.81 11.79 20.17
C ALA A 239 10.50 11.46 19.45
N TYR A 240 9.64 12.45 19.23
CA TYR A 240 8.39 12.29 18.48
C TYR A 240 8.65 11.89 17.02
N ALA A 241 9.60 12.54 16.34
CA ALA A 241 9.99 12.16 14.98
C ALA A 241 10.51 10.71 14.92
N GLY A 242 11.30 10.27 15.92
CA GLY A 242 11.75 8.89 16.02
C GLY A 242 10.62 7.88 16.24
N LEU A 243 9.67 8.21 17.11
CA LEU A 243 8.46 7.41 17.33
C LEU A 243 7.63 7.31 16.04
N CYS A 244 7.46 8.42 15.32
CA CYS A 244 6.77 8.45 14.04
C CYS A 244 7.47 7.59 12.99
N ALA A 245 8.80 7.69 12.86
CA ALA A 245 9.57 6.86 11.95
C ALA A 245 9.40 5.36 12.25
N LEU A 246 9.41 4.97 13.53
CA LEU A 246 9.18 3.58 13.95
C LEU A 246 7.77 3.11 13.56
N VAL A 247 6.74 3.89 13.89
CA VAL A 247 5.35 3.51 13.61
C VAL A 247 5.05 3.48 12.11
N PHE A 248 5.54 4.44 11.32
CA PHE A 248 5.40 4.40 9.86
C PHE A 248 6.19 3.24 9.22
N THR A 249 7.31 2.82 9.83
CA THR A 249 8.00 1.58 9.39
C THR A 249 7.13 0.34 9.66
N LEU A 250 6.36 0.31 10.75
CA LEU A 250 5.38 -0.77 11.01
C LEU A 250 4.19 -0.72 10.04
N PHE A 251 3.73 0.47 9.64
CA PHE A 251 2.74 0.61 8.56
C PHE A 251 3.28 0.10 7.22
N LEU A 252 4.54 0.39 6.91
CA LEU A 252 5.20 -0.14 5.71
C LEU A 252 5.26 -1.68 5.73
N VAL A 253 5.58 -2.30 6.87
CA VAL A 253 5.49 -3.76 7.04
C VAL A 253 4.07 -4.25 6.76
N PHE A 254 3.07 -3.58 7.32
CA PHE A 254 1.66 -3.94 7.14
C PHE A 254 1.21 -3.86 5.68
N ASP A 255 1.55 -2.77 4.99
CA ASP A 255 1.20 -2.54 3.59
C ASP A 255 1.90 -3.53 2.65
N VAL A 256 3.18 -3.83 2.90
CA VAL A 256 3.90 -4.87 2.14
C VAL A 256 3.24 -6.24 2.38
N GLN A 257 2.81 -6.55 3.61
CA GLN A 257 2.11 -7.80 3.91
C GLN A 257 0.72 -7.90 3.27
N LEU A 258 -0.04 -6.81 3.27
CA LEU A 258 -1.35 -6.72 2.61
C LEU A 258 -1.20 -6.92 1.08
N LEU A 259 -0.13 -6.38 0.49
CA LEU A 259 0.19 -6.53 -0.92
C LEU A 259 0.56 -7.98 -1.29
N MET A 260 1.39 -8.64 -0.49
CA MET A 260 1.86 -10.00 -0.78
C MET A 260 0.75 -11.07 -0.69
N GLY A 261 -0.38 -10.75 -0.05
CA GLY A 261 -1.63 -11.51 -0.14
C GLY A 261 -1.53 -12.96 0.34
N ASN A 262 -0.61 -13.29 1.24
CA ASN A 262 -0.45 -14.66 1.75
C ASN A 262 -1.47 -15.01 2.86
N ARG A 263 -2.41 -14.10 3.19
CA ARG A 263 -3.26 -14.15 4.41
C ARG A 263 -4.71 -13.73 4.13
N ARG A 264 -5.57 -13.84 5.17
CA ARG A 264 -7.02 -13.56 5.20
C ARG A 264 -7.45 -12.19 4.62
N TYR A 265 -6.53 -11.23 4.49
CA TYR A 265 -6.74 -9.91 3.89
C TYR A 265 -5.73 -9.74 2.75
N SER A 266 -6.20 -9.86 1.51
CA SER A 266 -5.41 -9.60 0.31
C SER A 266 -6.08 -8.50 -0.50
N LEU A 267 -5.30 -7.52 -0.95
CA LEU A 267 -5.77 -6.57 -1.95
C LEU A 267 -6.23 -7.33 -3.19
N SER A 268 -7.42 -6.98 -3.70
CA SER A 268 -7.85 -7.49 -4.99
C SER A 268 -6.82 -7.08 -6.05
N PRO A 269 -6.46 -7.97 -7.00
CA PRO A 269 -5.54 -7.64 -8.09
C PRO A 269 -5.91 -6.37 -8.87
N GLU A 270 -7.20 -6.00 -8.82
CA GLU A 270 -7.77 -4.80 -9.42
C GLU A 270 -7.33 -3.49 -8.73
N GLU A 271 -6.75 -3.55 -7.53
CA GLU A 271 -6.42 -2.38 -6.70
C GLU A 271 -4.92 -2.10 -6.59
N HIS A 272 -4.13 -2.52 -7.58
CA HIS A 272 -2.67 -2.31 -7.63
C HIS A 272 -2.27 -0.84 -7.46
N VAL A 273 -3.08 0.10 -7.96
CA VAL A 273 -2.86 1.54 -7.79
C VAL A 273 -2.97 1.98 -6.32
N PHE A 274 -3.88 1.40 -5.55
CA PHE A 274 -3.99 1.69 -4.12
C PHE A 274 -2.80 1.14 -3.33
N GLY A 275 -2.41 -0.11 -3.61
CA GLY A 275 -1.23 -0.71 -2.98
C GLY A 275 0.04 0.10 -3.27
N ALA A 276 0.23 0.55 -4.52
CA ALA A 276 1.35 1.42 -4.88
C ALA A 276 1.29 2.76 -4.16
N LEU A 277 0.10 3.39 -4.10
CA LEU A 277 -0.12 4.66 -3.42
C LEU A 277 0.22 4.60 -1.92
N CYS A 278 -0.25 3.57 -1.20
CA CYS A 278 -0.01 3.41 0.23
C CYS A 278 1.46 3.13 0.52
N LEU A 279 2.09 2.19 -0.21
CA LEU A 279 3.52 1.92 -0.06
C LEU A 279 4.39 3.15 -0.35
N TYR A 280 4.07 3.90 -1.40
CA TYR A 280 4.81 5.11 -1.74
C TYR A 280 4.70 6.19 -0.65
N MET A 281 3.49 6.38 -0.10
CA MET A 281 3.26 7.29 1.02
C MET A 281 4.08 6.93 2.24
N ASP A 282 4.00 5.67 2.67
CA ASP A 282 4.72 5.20 3.85
C ASP A 282 6.23 5.41 3.70
N ILE A 283 6.80 5.13 2.54
CA ILE A 283 8.22 5.33 2.26
C ILE A 283 8.61 6.82 2.33
N VAL A 284 7.82 7.70 1.72
CA VAL A 284 8.10 9.15 1.73
C VAL A 284 7.90 9.74 3.13
N TYR A 285 6.91 9.28 3.89
CA TYR A 285 6.72 9.72 5.27
C TYR A 285 7.83 9.24 6.20
N VAL A 286 8.31 7.99 6.06
CA VAL A 286 9.52 7.52 6.75
C VAL A 286 10.69 8.46 6.45
N PHE A 287 10.88 8.85 5.18
CA PHE A 287 11.90 9.83 4.81
C PHE A 287 11.70 11.20 5.49
N PHE A 288 10.48 11.72 5.59
CA PHE A 288 10.20 12.99 6.28
C PHE A 288 10.53 12.93 7.77
N PHE A 289 10.18 11.84 8.44
CA PHE A 289 10.49 11.67 9.86
C PHE A 289 12.00 11.50 10.08
N LEU A 290 12.71 10.83 9.18
CA LEU A 290 14.19 10.76 9.24
C LEU A 290 14.83 12.13 9.00
N LEU A 291 14.35 12.91 8.04
CA LEU A 291 14.79 14.30 7.84
C LEU A 291 14.58 15.14 9.10
N GLN A 292 13.45 14.97 9.79
CA GLN A 292 13.18 15.67 11.04
C GLN A 292 14.07 15.19 12.19
N LEU A 293 14.35 13.88 12.25
CA LEU A 293 15.20 13.26 13.27
C LEU A 293 16.66 13.69 13.16
N PHE A 294 17.23 13.67 11.95
CA PHE A 294 18.63 14.02 11.69
C PHE A 294 18.84 15.49 11.33
N GLY A 295 17.77 16.20 10.97
CA GLY A 295 17.78 17.63 10.69
C GLY A 295 17.59 18.49 11.94
N SER A 296 17.24 17.91 13.08
CA SER A 296 17.07 18.65 14.35
C SER A 296 18.44 18.99 14.96
N PRO A 297 18.57 20.18 15.60
CA PRO A 297 19.83 20.61 16.21
C PRO A 297 20.30 19.71 17.37
N PHE A 298 19.43 18.86 17.92
CA PHE A 298 19.79 17.90 18.97
C PHE A 298 20.73 16.79 18.45
N SER A 299 20.64 16.42 17.16
CA SER A 299 21.52 15.42 16.55
C SER A 299 22.98 15.88 16.38
N ILE A 300 23.25 17.20 16.49
CA ILE A 300 24.60 17.77 16.46
C ILE A 300 25.25 17.80 17.85
N PHE A 301 24.49 17.66 18.94
CA PHE A 301 25.08 17.65 20.29
C PHE A 301 25.94 16.42 20.61
N GLY A 302 25.82 15.34 19.84
CA GLY A 302 26.75 14.19 19.94
C GLY A 302 28.10 14.41 19.26
N SER A 303 28.23 15.42 18.38
CA SER A 303 29.49 15.75 17.67
C SER A 303 30.07 17.09 18.10
N THR A 304 29.28 17.94 18.75
CA THR A 304 29.77 19.16 19.42
C THR A 304 30.64 18.80 20.62
N ASP A 305 30.35 17.72 21.37
CA ASP A 305 31.16 17.36 22.55
C ASP A 305 32.60 16.96 22.14
N GLU A 306 32.76 16.11 21.14
CA GLU A 306 34.09 15.76 20.61
C GLU A 306 34.83 16.95 19.99
N ARG A 307 34.13 17.86 19.28
CA ARG A 307 34.76 19.07 18.74
C ARG A 307 35.11 20.08 19.82
N THR A 308 34.31 20.20 20.87
CA THR A 308 34.55 21.15 21.97
C THR A 308 35.68 20.66 22.86
N GLU A 309 35.77 19.36 23.12
CA GLU A 309 36.92 18.76 23.81
C GLU A 309 38.21 18.85 22.97
N ALA A 310 38.15 18.56 21.67
CA ALA A 310 39.30 18.70 20.78
C ALA A 310 39.79 20.16 20.72
N GLN A 311 38.87 21.13 20.55
CA GLN A 311 39.21 22.56 20.51
C GLN A 311 39.79 23.06 21.85
N LYS A 312 39.21 22.61 22.98
CA LYS A 312 39.71 22.94 24.32
C LYS A 312 41.12 22.38 24.54
N THR A 313 41.38 21.19 24.03
CA THR A 313 42.70 20.55 24.11
C THR A 313 43.72 21.32 23.25
N GLU A 314 43.35 21.74 22.04
CA GLU A 314 44.20 22.58 21.19
C GLU A 314 44.52 23.94 21.83
N ASP A 315 43.52 24.60 22.42
CA ASP A 315 43.70 25.90 23.08
C ASP A 315 44.58 25.80 24.33
N GLU A 316 44.47 24.72 25.13
CA GLU A 316 45.37 24.47 26.25
C GLU A 316 46.81 24.23 25.80
N ILE A 317 47.02 23.44 24.73
CA ILE A 317 48.37 23.19 24.18
C ILE A 317 48.99 24.51 23.70
N ILE A 318 48.24 25.36 22.99
CA ILE A 318 48.72 26.66 22.52
C ILE A 318 49.07 27.58 23.69
N LEU A 319 48.26 27.58 24.77
CA LEU A 319 48.53 28.36 25.97
C LEU A 319 49.81 27.89 26.68
N LEU A 320 50.01 26.58 26.81
CA LEU A 320 51.20 26.00 27.42
C LEU A 320 52.46 26.32 26.61
N LEU A 321 52.39 26.23 25.28
CA LEU A 321 53.50 26.60 24.40
C LEU A 321 53.83 28.10 24.50
N LYS A 322 52.82 28.98 24.58
CA LYS A 322 53.04 30.41 24.81
C LYS A 322 53.71 30.69 26.16
N LYS A 323 53.27 30.03 27.24
CA LYS A 323 53.87 30.19 28.57
C LYS A 323 55.32 29.69 28.60
N ALA A 324 55.62 28.56 27.97
CA ALA A 324 56.97 28.02 27.89
C ALA A 324 57.94 28.93 27.11
N LYS A 325 57.46 29.59 26.05
CA LYS A 325 58.26 30.50 25.21
C LYS A 325 58.54 31.88 25.85
N VAL A 326 57.87 32.20 26.96
CA VAL A 326 58.10 33.43 27.75
C VAL A 326 59.14 33.21 28.86
N ILE A 327 59.53 31.96 29.11
CA ILE A 327 60.43 31.57 30.22
C ILE A 327 61.89 31.39 29.73
N TYR A 328 62.16 31.49 28.43
CA TYR A 328 63.51 31.49 27.83
C TYR A 328 63.84 32.83 27.18
#